data_AF-A0A944XLJ4-F1
#
_entry.id   AF-A0A944XLJ4-F1
#
_cell.length_a   1.000
_cell.length_b   1.000
_cell.length_c   1.000
_cell.angle_alpha   90.00
_cell.angle_beta   90.00
_cell.angle_gamma   90.00
#
_symmetry.space_group_name_H-M   'P 1'
#
loop_
_entity.id
_entity.type
_entity.pdbx_description
1 polymer ?
#
loop_
_entity_poly.entity_id
_entity_poly.type
_entity_poly.pdbx_seq_one_letter_code
_entity_poly.pdbx_strand_id
1 'polypeptide(L)' 'MRRGRSKNVREVTNFQQAPYGQKKNPFQPMSIFSEDEIEAIHQASLKVLCDTGMDIQSPRAVEILKREG' A
#
# COMPACT_ATOMS: atom_id res chain seq x y z
N MET A 1 12.24 -52.23 -33.66
CA MET A 1 11.29 -52.13 -32.54
C MET A 1 11.60 -50.88 -31.72
N ARG A 2 10.78 -49.82 -31.79
CA ARG A 2 10.88 -48.65 -30.90
C ARG A 2 9.91 -48.85 -29.73
N ARG A 3 10.43 -49.07 -28.52
CA ARG A 3 9.63 -49.08 -27.29
C ARG A 3 8.99 -47.70 -27.09
N GLY A 4 7.67 -47.64 -27.22
CA GLY A 4 6.90 -46.43 -26.96
C GLY A 4 7.02 -46.03 -25.50
N ARG A 5 7.38 -44.77 -25.26
CA ARG A 5 7.33 -44.12 -23.96
C ARG A 5 5.90 -44.22 -23.44
N SER A 6 5.66 -45.00 -22.40
CA SER A 6 4.37 -45.05 -21.70
C SER A 6 4.02 -43.62 -21.27
N LYS A 7 2.94 -43.08 -21.84
CA LYS A 7 2.35 -41.82 -21.40
C LYS A 7 1.75 -42.11 -20.03
N ASN A 8 2.50 -41.87 -18.97
CA ASN A 8 1.93 -41.70 -17.64
C ASN A 8 0.92 -40.55 -17.75
N VAL A 9 -0.36 -40.89 -17.74
CA VAL A 9 -1.46 -39.92 -17.66
C VAL A 9 -1.32 -39.29 -16.29
N ARG A 10 -1.06 -37.99 -16.25
CA ARG A 10 -1.04 -37.25 -14.98
C ARG A 10 -2.46 -37.32 -14.41
N GLU A 11 -2.60 -38.00 -13.27
CA GLU A 11 -3.82 -37.89 -12.46
C GLU A 11 -3.92 -36.46 -11.95
N VAL A 12 -4.91 -35.73 -12.45
CA VAL A 12 -5.25 -34.40 -11.93
C VAL A 12 -6.13 -34.61 -10.70
N THR A 13 -5.53 -34.53 -9.51
CA THR A 13 -6.30 -34.49 -8.28
C THR A 13 -7.13 -33.21 -8.26
N ASN A 14 -8.45 -33.34 -8.07
CA ASN A 14 -9.34 -32.19 -7.94
C ASN A 14 -8.97 -31.40 -6.67
N PHE A 15 -8.30 -30.26 -6.82
CA PHE A 15 -8.04 -29.34 -5.72
C PHE A 15 -9.04 -28.19 -5.79
N GLN A 16 -9.66 -27.85 -4.65
CA GLN A 16 -10.55 -26.68 -4.58
C GLN A 16 -9.70 -25.41 -4.62
N GLN A 17 -9.76 -24.70 -5.74
CA GLN A 17 -9.16 -23.39 -5.87
C GLN A 17 -9.96 -22.39 -5.02
N ALA A 18 -9.26 -21.56 -4.24
CA ALA A 18 -9.89 -20.48 -3.51
C ALA A 18 -10.54 -19.48 -4.50
N PRO A 19 -11.66 -18.83 -4.13
CA PRO A 19 -12.31 -17.83 -4.98
C PRO A 19 -11.33 -16.73 -5.38
N TYR A 20 -11.44 -16.28 -6.62
CA TYR A 20 -10.66 -15.16 -7.12
C TYR A 20 -11.12 -13.85 -6.44
N GLY A 21 -10.18 -13.11 -5.83
CA GLY A 21 -10.48 -11.85 -5.17
C GLY A 21 -9.27 -11.24 -4.48
N GLN A 22 -9.33 -9.93 -4.19
CA GLN A 22 -8.30 -9.25 -3.41
C GLN A 22 -8.37 -9.71 -1.96
N LYS A 23 -7.29 -10.33 -1.48
CA LYS A 23 -7.14 -10.66 -0.07
C LYS A 23 -6.94 -9.37 0.72
N LYS A 24 -7.75 -9.17 1.76
CA LYS A 24 -7.53 -8.10 2.73
C LYS A 24 -6.54 -8.60 3.77
N ASN A 25 -5.57 -7.77 4.13
CA ASN A 25 -4.64 -8.07 5.21
C ASN A 25 -5.40 -7.98 6.55
N PRO A 26 -5.53 -9.07 7.32
CA PRO A 26 -6.22 -9.05 8.61
C PRO A 26 -5.32 -8.53 9.75
N PHE A 27 -4.02 -8.41 9.52
CA PHE A 27 -3.07 -8.00 10.53
C PHE A 27 -2.98 -6.49 10.63
N GLN A 28 -2.79 -6.01 11.86
CA GLN A 28 -2.47 -4.61 12.10
C GLN A 28 -1.15 -4.24 11.44
N PRO A 29 -0.98 -2.98 10.99
CA PRO A 29 0.31 -2.49 10.55
C PRO A 29 1.37 -2.72 11.62
N MET A 30 2.57 -3.10 11.19
CA MET A 30 3.70 -3.24 12.10
C MET A 30 4.12 -1.86 12.60
N SER A 31 4.13 -1.65 13.91
CA SER A 31 4.62 -0.42 14.52
C SER A 31 6.15 -0.41 14.52
N ILE A 32 6.75 0.27 13.53
CA ILE A 32 8.21 0.41 13.40
C ILE A 32 8.74 1.51 14.33
N PHE A 33 7.91 2.51 14.63
CA PHE A 33 8.22 3.65 15.49
C PHE A 33 7.35 3.60 16.75
N SER A 34 7.87 4.13 17.84
CA SER A 34 7.12 4.40 19.07
C SER A 34 6.12 5.56 18.87
N GLU A 35 5.16 5.68 19.78
CA GLU A 35 4.15 6.76 19.74
C GLU A 35 4.80 8.14 19.86
N ASP A 36 5.81 8.28 20.73
CA ASP A 36 6.54 9.54 20.91
C ASP A 36 7.34 9.93 19.66
N GLU A 37 7.92 8.97 18.94
CA GLU A 37 8.62 9.23 17.68
C GLU A 37 7.67 9.68 16.57
N ILE A 38 6.46 9.12 16.53
CA ILE A 38 5.42 9.55 15.59
C ILE A 38 5.00 10.99 15.91
N GLU A 39 4.82 11.32 17.19
CA GLU A 39 4.49 12.68 17.61
C GLU A 39 5.63 13.67 17.28
N ALA A 40 6.88 13.25 17.47
CA ALA A 40 8.03 14.07 17.08
C ALA A 40 8.06 14.35 15.56
N ILE A 41 7.78 13.34 14.72
CA ILE A 41 7.65 13.53 13.27
C ILE A 41 6.48 14.45 12.94
N HIS A 42 5.35 14.31 13.63
CA HIS A 42 4.18 15.16 13.43
C HIS A 42 4.51 16.63 13.69
N GLN A 43 5.09 16.94 14.85
CA GLN A 43 5.44 18.31 15.23
C GLN A 43 6.52 18.90 14.31
N ALA A 44 7.54 18.11 13.95
CA ALA A 44 8.57 18.53 13.00
C ALA A 44 7.96 18.85 11.62
N SER A 45 7.01 18.04 11.15
CA SER A 45 6.33 18.25 9.87
C SER A 45 5.48 19.52 9.89
N LEU A 46 4.73 19.78 10.97
CA LEU A 46 3.98 21.02 11.13
C LEU A 46 4.90 22.24 11.13
N LYS A 47 6.02 22.17 11.83
CA LYS A 47 7.02 23.24 11.83
C LYS A 47 7.53 23.53 10.41
N VAL A 48 7.85 22.49 9.63
CA VAL A 48 8.28 22.65 8.23
C VAL A 48 7.18 23.32 7.40
N LEU A 49 5.92 22.88 7.55
CA LEU A 49 4.79 23.49 6.83
C LEU A 49 4.55 24.95 7.22
N CYS A 50 4.70 25.32 8.49
CA CYS A 50 4.54 26.69 8.95
C CYS A 50 5.71 27.60 8.55
N ASP A 51 6.94 27.16 8.78
CA ASP A 51 8.14 27.98 8.63
C ASP A 51 8.60 28.06 7.16
N THR A 52 8.48 26.95 6.43
CA THR A 52 8.94 26.84 5.03
C THR A 52 7.78 26.92 4.03
N GLY A 53 6.63 26.34 4.36
CA GLY A 53 5.50 26.25 3.45
C GLY A 53 5.70 25.25 2.32
N MET A 54 4.82 25.34 1.31
CA MET A 54 4.85 24.49 0.12
C MET A 54 4.47 25.32 -1.11
N ASP A 55 5.18 25.13 -2.22
CA ASP A 55 4.84 25.76 -3.50
C ASP A 55 3.64 25.05 -4.14
N ILE A 56 2.57 25.81 -4.39
CA ILE A 56 1.32 25.30 -4.95
C ILE A 56 1.11 25.91 -6.32
N GLN A 57 1.38 25.10 -7.35
CA GLN A 57 1.39 25.55 -8.74
C GLN A 57 -0.01 25.63 -9.39
N SER A 58 -1.06 25.21 -8.68
CA SER A 58 -2.43 25.27 -9.18
C SER A 58 -3.13 26.55 -8.67
N PRO A 59 -3.53 27.49 -9.56
CA PRO A 59 -4.23 28.71 -9.15
C PRO A 59 -5.51 28.42 -8.36
N ARG A 60 -6.29 27.42 -8.80
CA ARG A 60 -7.51 26.96 -8.11
C ARG A 60 -7.21 26.49 -6.68
N ALA A 61 -6.13 25.74 -6.47
CA ALA A 61 -5.78 25.25 -5.15
C ALA A 61 -5.37 26.40 -4.22
N VAL A 62 -4.65 27.40 -4.74
CA VAL A 62 -4.30 28.62 -3.99
C VAL A 62 -5.56 29.39 -3.57
N GLU A 63 -6.54 29.53 -4.45
CA GLU A 63 -7.82 30.19 -4.12
C GLU A 63 -8.56 29.48 -2.98
N ILE A 64 -8.62 28.14 -3.02
CA ILE A 64 -9.25 27.35 -1.96
C ILE A 64 -8.53 27.59 -0.64
N LEU A 65 -7.20 27.48 -0.62
CA LEU A 65 -6.42 27.61 0.61
C LEU A 65 -6.45 29.03 1.18
N LYS A 66 -6.56 30.07 0.34
CA LYS A 66 -6.76 31.45 0.81
C LYS A 66 -8.14 31.70 1.42
N ARG A 67 -9.15 30.93 1.03
CA ARG A 67 -10.52 31.05 1.56
C ARG A 67 -10.68 30.31 2.89
N GLU A 68 -10.05 29.15 3.01
CA GLU A 68 -10.17 28.26 4.18
C GLU A 68 -9.08 28.51 5.24
N GLY A 69 -8.02 29.26 4.90
CA GLY A 69 -6.96 29.70 5.80
C GLY A 69 -7.35 30.95 6.58
#